data_AF-A0A951UIZ2-F1
#
_entry.id   AF-A0A951UIZ2-F1
#
_cell.length_a   1.000
_cell.length_b   1.000
_cell.length_c   1.000
_cell.angle_alpha   90.00
_cell.angle_beta   90.00
_cell.angle_gamma   90.00
#
_symmetry.space_group_name_H-M   'P 1'
#
loop_
_entity.id
_entity.type
_entity.pdbx_description
1 polymer ?
#
loop_
_entity_poly.entity_id
_entity_poly.type
_entity_poly.pdbx_seq_one_letter_code
_entity_poly.pdbx_strand_id
1 'polypeptide(L)'
;MRNQWLKCLIETMGIGVGLLLWSAPAIAEPAPVIRPLLNDIHHKLPKDLLVRLPASLPDGSTQLYPYLDSNKQGLRIMFGTTPDCGKSKAPNHCTIGGLGIFPQDFQGWQLQSDNLTPIDIGNGIQGYTFTRGQGRSTNRLITWEQDGVRYVIGAIEAVVSQNDLLKIARSMVTEPPIAPTPQEK
;
A
#
# COMPACT_ATOMS: atom_id res chain seq x y z
N MET A 1 -50.50 62.85 -4.98
CA MET A 1 -51.52 61.95 -5.55
C MET A 1 -50.81 60.65 -5.96
N ARG A 2 -51.28 59.50 -5.45
CA ARG A 2 -51.49 58.18 -6.13
C ARG A 2 -50.36 57.61 -7.01
N ASN A 3 -49.91 56.34 -7.02
CA ASN A 3 -50.29 55.00 -6.50
C ASN A 3 -49.00 54.12 -6.59
N GLN A 4 -48.64 53.23 -5.65
CA GLN A 4 -48.96 51.78 -5.53
C GLN A 4 -48.78 50.87 -6.78
N TRP A 5 -48.49 49.57 -6.50
CA TRP A 5 -48.41 48.34 -7.34
C TRP A 5 -46.96 47.85 -7.60
N LEU A 6 -46.34 46.92 -6.84
CA LEU A 6 -46.63 45.50 -6.50
C LEU A 6 -46.38 44.50 -7.65
N LYS A 7 -45.70 43.38 -7.31
CA LYS A 7 -45.51 42.07 -8.01
C LYS A 7 -44.10 41.86 -8.62
N CYS A 8 -43.42 40.73 -8.49
CA CYS A 8 -43.77 39.43 -7.93
C CYS A 8 -42.47 38.67 -7.56
N LEU A 9 -42.30 38.32 -6.29
CA LEU A 9 -41.42 37.24 -5.86
C LEU A 9 -41.98 35.92 -6.41
N ILE A 10 -41.15 35.16 -7.13
CA ILE A 10 -41.40 33.74 -7.40
C ILE A 10 -40.23 33.00 -6.74
N GLU A 11 -40.43 32.63 -5.48
CA GLU A 11 -39.61 31.66 -4.78
C GLU A 11 -40.02 30.26 -5.27
N THR A 12 -39.21 29.66 -6.14
CA THR A 12 -39.30 28.22 -6.40
C THR A 12 -38.59 27.48 -5.27
N MET A 13 -39.36 27.07 -4.26
CA MET A 13 -38.95 26.03 -3.31
C MET A 13 -38.85 24.69 -4.05
N GLY A 14 -37.67 24.42 -4.61
CA GLY A 14 -37.31 23.09 -5.09
C GLY A 14 -37.04 22.19 -3.89
N ILE A 15 -37.95 21.26 -3.61
CA ILE A 15 -37.73 20.15 -2.69
C ILE A 15 -36.66 19.25 -3.31
N GLY A 16 -35.39 19.55 -3.02
CA GLY A 16 -34.27 18.70 -3.35
C GLY A 16 -34.35 17.45 -2.48
N VAL A 17 -34.93 16.38 -3.01
CA VAL A 17 -34.82 15.03 -2.44
C VAL A 17 -33.35 14.62 -2.58
N GLY A 18 -32.55 14.98 -1.57
CA GLY A 18 -31.16 14.56 -1.45
C GLY A 18 -31.13 13.07 -1.17
N LEU A 19 -30.93 12.27 -2.22
CA LEU A 19 -30.57 10.87 -2.09
C LEU A 19 -29.20 10.81 -1.40
N LEU A 20 -29.22 10.55 -0.09
CA LEU A 20 -28.04 10.16 0.67
C LEU A 20 -27.60 8.78 0.16
N LEU A 21 -26.79 8.77 -0.90
CA LEU A 21 -26.11 7.57 -1.36
C LEU A 21 -25.09 7.20 -0.28
N TRP A 22 -25.48 6.26 0.57
CA TRP A 22 -24.58 5.61 1.51
C TRP A 22 -23.60 4.77 0.70
N SER A 23 -22.41 5.32 0.42
CA SER A 23 -21.33 4.56 -0.19
C SER A 23 -20.97 3.41 0.76
N ALA A 24 -21.22 2.17 0.35
CA ALA A 24 -20.74 1.01 1.09
C ALA A 24 -19.20 1.10 1.22
N PRO A 25 -18.61 0.68 2.36
CA PRO A 25 -17.17 0.63 2.49
C PRO A 25 -16.60 -0.29 1.40
N ALA A 26 -15.63 0.21 0.63
CA ALA A 26 -14.94 -0.59 -0.36
C ALA A 26 -14.14 -1.69 0.34
N ILE A 27 -14.34 -2.93 -0.08
CA ILE A 27 -13.65 -4.09 0.46
C ILE A 27 -12.29 -4.20 -0.25
N ALA A 28 -11.22 -4.36 0.53
CA ALA A 28 -9.90 -4.60 -0.04
C ALA A 28 -9.87 -5.94 -0.80
N GLU A 29 -9.34 -5.93 -2.01
CA GLU A 29 -9.07 -7.07 -2.88
C GLU A 29 -7.56 -7.16 -3.22
N PRO A 30 -6.72 -7.63 -2.28
CA PRO A 30 -5.30 -7.80 -2.53
C PRO A 30 -5.02 -8.78 -3.68
N ALA A 31 -3.83 -8.64 -4.26
CA ALA A 31 -3.33 -9.48 -5.34
C ALA A 31 -3.54 -10.97 -5.00
N PRO A 32 -4.00 -11.82 -5.94
CA PRO A 32 -4.36 -13.20 -5.65
C PRO A 32 -3.29 -14.01 -4.92
N VAL A 33 -2.01 -13.73 -5.20
CA VAL A 33 -0.88 -14.40 -4.55
C VAL A 33 -0.78 -14.07 -3.05
N ILE A 34 -1.21 -12.88 -2.62
CA ILE A 34 -1.19 -12.44 -1.21
C ILE A 34 -2.40 -12.94 -0.42
N ARG A 35 -3.54 -13.20 -1.08
CA ARG A 35 -4.80 -13.61 -0.42
C ARG A 35 -4.65 -14.75 0.60
N PRO A 36 -3.84 -15.81 0.36
CA PRO A 36 -3.63 -16.87 1.34
C PRO A 36 -3.00 -16.40 2.67
N LEU A 37 -2.33 -15.24 2.68
CA LEU A 37 -1.67 -14.69 3.87
C LEU A 37 -2.55 -13.74 4.67
N LEU A 38 -3.76 -13.39 4.21
CA LEU A 38 -4.56 -12.33 4.83
C LEU A 38 -4.88 -12.61 6.29
N ASN A 39 -5.23 -13.86 6.62
CA ASN A 39 -5.47 -14.23 8.01
C ASN A 39 -4.24 -13.97 8.89
N ASP A 40 -3.06 -14.38 8.44
CA ASP A 40 -1.81 -14.19 9.19
C ASP A 40 -1.42 -12.71 9.28
N ILE A 41 -1.70 -11.93 8.23
CA ILE A 41 -1.50 -10.48 8.21
C ILE A 41 -2.38 -9.85 9.29
N HIS A 42 -3.69 -10.12 9.30
CA HIS A 42 -4.61 -9.55 10.29
C HIS A 42 -4.20 -9.85 11.74
N HIS A 43 -3.63 -11.04 11.99
CA HIS A 43 -3.15 -11.43 13.33
C HIS A 43 -1.82 -10.77 13.73
N LYS A 44 -0.99 -10.41 12.76
CA LYS A 44 0.35 -9.82 13.00
C LYS A 44 0.36 -8.30 12.93
N LEU A 45 -0.71 -7.68 12.44
CA LEU A 45 -0.83 -6.23 12.40
C LEU A 45 -1.00 -5.64 13.81
N PRO A 46 -0.27 -4.56 14.13
CA PRO A 46 -0.55 -3.76 15.31
C PRO A 46 -2.00 -3.25 15.30
N LYS A 47 -2.63 -3.20 16.49
CA LYS A 47 -4.09 -2.97 16.66
C LYS A 47 -4.62 -1.68 16.04
N ASP A 48 -3.76 -0.68 15.87
CA ASP A 48 -4.14 0.65 15.42
C ASP A 48 -3.63 0.96 14.00
N LEU A 49 -3.09 -0.03 13.28
CA LEU A 49 -2.58 0.17 11.94
C LEU A 49 -3.57 -0.32 10.87
N LEU A 50 -4.01 0.64 10.05
CA LEU A 50 -4.69 0.40 8.80
C LEU A 50 -3.65 0.26 7.70
N VAL A 51 -3.62 -0.88 7.01
CA VAL A 51 -2.57 -1.16 6.03
C VAL A 51 -3.18 -1.43 4.67
N ARG A 52 -2.52 -0.95 3.62
CA ARG A 52 -2.91 -1.21 2.24
C ARG A 52 -1.98 -2.27 1.66
N LEU A 53 -2.55 -3.22 0.93
CA LEU A 53 -1.80 -4.29 0.27
C LEU A 53 -1.85 -4.07 -1.25
N PRO A 54 -0.86 -4.58 -2.01
CA PRO A 54 -0.91 -4.51 -3.46
C PRO A 54 -2.18 -5.17 -4.00
N ALA A 55 -2.94 -4.46 -4.82
CA ALA A 55 -4.07 -5.04 -5.56
C ALA A 55 -3.59 -5.86 -6.76
N SER A 56 -2.42 -5.48 -7.31
CA SER A 56 -1.80 -6.14 -8.46
C SER A 56 -0.30 -6.30 -8.27
N LEU A 57 0.26 -7.37 -8.82
CA LEU A 57 1.69 -7.52 -9.04
C LEU A 57 1.94 -7.58 -10.56
N PRO A 58 3.16 -7.25 -11.03
CA PRO A 58 3.52 -7.34 -12.43
C PRO A 58 3.39 -8.78 -12.92
N ASP A 59 2.84 -8.94 -14.13
CA ASP A 59 2.86 -10.23 -14.80
C ASP A 59 4.31 -10.64 -15.06
N GLY A 60 4.67 -11.85 -14.67
CA GLY A 60 6.00 -12.41 -14.85
C GLY A 60 5.93 -13.90 -15.14
N SER A 61 6.94 -14.42 -15.84
CA SER A 61 7.07 -15.86 -16.07
C SER A 61 7.39 -16.65 -14.79
N THR A 62 7.78 -15.95 -13.72
CA THR A 62 8.21 -16.54 -12.46
C THR A 62 7.06 -16.58 -11.48
N GLN A 63 6.66 -17.78 -11.06
CA GLN A 63 5.72 -17.98 -9.98
C GLN A 63 6.28 -17.39 -8.68
N LEU A 64 5.50 -16.54 -8.01
CA LEU A 64 5.86 -15.96 -6.72
C LEU A 64 5.23 -16.76 -5.57
N TYR A 65 5.99 -16.92 -4.49
CA TYR A 65 5.57 -17.57 -3.26
C TYR A 65 5.76 -16.60 -2.11
N PRO A 66 4.68 -15.93 -1.66
CA PRO A 66 4.80 -14.92 -0.64
C PRO A 66 4.88 -15.58 0.73
N TYR A 67 5.63 -14.97 1.64
CA TYR A 67 5.72 -15.40 3.02
C TYR A 67 5.89 -14.18 3.92
N LEU A 68 5.49 -14.31 5.18
CA LEU A 68 5.58 -13.22 6.15
C LEU A 68 6.91 -13.28 6.92
N ASP A 69 7.58 -12.13 6.99
CA ASP A 69 8.65 -11.85 7.95
C ASP A 69 8.15 -10.73 8.86
N SER A 70 7.88 -11.03 10.13
CA SER A 70 7.33 -10.05 11.07
C SER A 70 8.12 -10.08 12.36
N ASN A 71 8.42 -8.90 12.86
CA ASN A 71 9.08 -8.70 14.14
C ASN A 71 8.44 -7.48 14.85
N LYS A 72 9.00 -7.08 16.00
CA LYS A 72 8.50 -5.92 16.75
C LYS A 72 8.56 -4.59 15.98
N GLN A 73 9.29 -4.54 14.86
CA GLN A 73 9.53 -3.32 14.09
C GLN A 73 8.48 -3.10 13.01
N GLY A 74 7.81 -4.17 12.54
CA GLY A 74 6.80 -4.07 11.50
C GLY A 74 6.48 -5.41 10.87
N LEU A 75 5.65 -5.35 9.82
CA LEU A 75 5.25 -6.48 9.01
C LEU A 75 5.95 -6.41 7.66
N ARG A 76 6.52 -7.53 7.20
CA ARG A 76 7.03 -7.67 5.85
C ARG A 76 6.36 -8.83 5.15
N ILE A 77 6.02 -8.61 3.89
CA ILE A 77 5.56 -9.62 2.94
C ILE A 77 6.70 -9.79 1.94
N MET A 78 7.39 -10.91 2.01
CA MET A 78 8.52 -11.22 1.14
C MET A 78 8.06 -12.13 0.00
N PHE A 79 8.66 -11.99 -1.19
CA PHE A 79 8.32 -12.79 -2.37
C PHE A 79 9.49 -13.70 -2.73
N GLY A 80 9.29 -15.00 -2.52
CA GLY A 80 10.21 -16.06 -2.91
C GLY A 80 9.91 -16.61 -4.31
N THR A 81 10.91 -17.27 -4.89
CA THR A 81 10.83 -18.02 -6.15
C THR A 81 10.58 -19.52 -5.96
N THR A 82 10.50 -19.97 -4.70
CA THR A 82 10.20 -21.36 -4.31
C THR A 82 9.19 -21.40 -3.15
N PRO A 83 8.34 -22.44 -3.05
CA PRO A 83 7.24 -22.52 -2.06
C PRO A 83 7.65 -22.35 -0.59
N ASP A 84 8.84 -22.82 -0.21
CA ASP A 84 9.31 -22.79 1.19
C ASP A 84 10.48 -21.83 1.41
N CYS A 85 10.60 -20.79 0.57
CA CYS A 85 11.71 -19.85 0.63
C CYS A 85 11.91 -19.28 2.05
N GLY A 86 10.83 -18.84 2.69
CA GLY A 86 10.85 -18.30 4.06
C GLY A 86 11.21 -19.29 5.18
N LYS A 87 11.16 -20.60 4.92
CA LYS A 87 11.55 -21.65 5.88
C LYS A 87 12.95 -22.23 5.59
N SER A 88 13.57 -21.84 4.48
CA SER A 88 14.88 -22.34 4.08
C SER A 88 15.98 -21.85 5.03
N LYS A 89 17.15 -22.50 4.99
CA LYS A 89 18.34 -22.06 5.76
C LYS A 89 18.91 -20.72 5.26
N ALA A 90 18.55 -20.30 4.05
CA ALA A 90 19.06 -19.10 3.39
C ALA A 90 17.95 -18.42 2.56
N PRO A 91 16.91 -17.85 3.21
CA PRO A 91 15.75 -17.27 2.53
C PRO A 91 16.13 -16.15 1.56
N ASN A 92 17.20 -15.42 1.84
CA ASN A 92 17.75 -14.39 0.98
C ASN A 92 18.21 -14.90 -0.41
N HIS A 93 18.48 -16.20 -0.58
CA HIS A 93 18.90 -16.76 -1.87
C HIS A 93 17.75 -17.03 -2.84
N CYS A 94 16.53 -17.17 -2.32
CA CYS A 94 15.33 -17.43 -3.13
C CYS A 94 14.35 -16.25 -3.13
N THR A 95 14.64 -15.20 -2.36
CA THR A 95 13.82 -13.98 -2.25
C THR A 95 14.22 -12.97 -3.31
N ILE A 96 13.24 -12.46 -4.06
CA ILE A 96 13.46 -11.50 -5.14
C ILE A 96 12.95 -10.10 -4.81
N GLY A 97 12.18 -9.95 -3.73
CA GLY A 97 11.65 -8.67 -3.29
C GLY A 97 10.71 -8.81 -2.11
N GLY A 98 10.08 -7.70 -1.75
CA GLY A 98 9.13 -7.64 -0.66
C GLY A 98 8.48 -6.28 -0.49
N LEU A 99 7.52 -6.26 0.41
CA LEU A 99 6.85 -5.09 0.95
C LEU A 99 7.11 -5.06 2.45
N GLY A 100 7.56 -3.92 2.97
CA GLY A 100 7.63 -3.60 4.39
C GLY A 100 6.58 -2.56 4.76
N ILE A 101 5.94 -2.79 5.91
CA ILE A 101 4.89 -1.98 6.49
C ILE A 101 5.34 -1.66 7.92
N PHE A 102 5.61 -0.39 8.18
CA PHE A 102 6.17 0.07 9.44
C PHE A 102 5.34 1.22 10.02
N PRO A 103 5.26 1.35 11.35
CA PRO A 103 4.82 2.59 11.97
C PRO A 103 5.63 3.78 11.43
N GLN A 104 4.99 4.94 11.27
CA GLN A 104 5.66 6.14 10.73
C GLN A 104 6.89 6.58 11.58
N ASP A 105 6.83 6.38 12.89
CA ASP A 105 7.91 6.72 13.83
C ASP A 105 9.05 5.71 13.84
N PHE A 106 8.98 4.64 13.03
CA PHE A 106 10.00 3.62 12.95
C PHE A 106 11.37 4.20 12.54
N GLN A 107 12.32 4.17 13.47
CA GLN A 107 13.69 4.69 13.29
C GLN A 107 14.67 3.68 12.68
N GLY A 108 14.30 2.39 12.59
CA GLY A 108 15.22 1.35 12.11
C GLY A 108 15.48 1.40 10.60
N TRP A 109 14.81 2.31 9.88
CA TRP A 109 15.01 2.55 8.46
C TRP A 109 15.26 4.03 8.19
N GLN A 110 16.49 4.48 8.40
CA GLN A 110 16.91 5.82 8.02
C GLN A 110 17.34 5.80 6.54
N LEU A 111 16.62 6.56 5.71
CA LEU A 111 17.02 6.79 4.33
C LEU A 111 18.27 7.67 4.34
N GLN A 112 19.37 7.17 3.78
CA GLN A 112 20.52 8.03 3.48
C GLN A 112 20.10 8.96 2.34
N SER A 113 20.24 10.27 2.55
CA SER A 113 19.70 11.33 1.68
C SER A 113 20.20 11.28 0.24
N ASP A 114 21.40 10.74 0.03
CA ASP A 114 22.20 11.06 -1.14
C ASP A 114 21.71 10.40 -2.44
N ASN A 115 20.74 9.47 -2.35
CA ASN A 115 20.21 8.73 -3.51
C ASN A 115 18.67 8.72 -3.58
N LEU A 116 18.01 9.70 -2.95
CA LEU A 116 16.54 9.81 -2.99
C LEU A 116 16.09 10.61 -4.20
N THR A 117 15.28 9.98 -5.07
CA THR A 117 14.59 10.68 -6.16
C THR A 117 13.11 10.78 -5.84
N PRO A 118 12.53 11.99 -5.71
CA PRO A 118 11.11 12.15 -5.43
C PRO A 118 10.26 11.67 -6.61
N ILE A 119 9.11 11.07 -6.31
CA ILE A 119 8.14 10.59 -7.29
C ILE A 119 6.70 10.84 -6.84
N ASP A 120 5.82 11.07 -7.82
CA ASP A 120 4.38 11.02 -7.63
C ASP A 120 3.90 9.57 -7.77
N ILE A 121 3.44 9.00 -6.66
CA ILE A 121 2.86 7.66 -6.67
C ILE A 121 1.46 7.74 -7.25
N GLY A 122 0.66 8.73 -6.87
CA GLY A 122 -0.70 8.97 -7.37
C GLY A 122 -1.65 9.40 -6.26
N ASN A 123 -2.81 9.94 -6.63
CA ASN A 123 -3.81 10.49 -5.69
C ASN A 123 -3.24 11.54 -4.73
N GLY A 124 -2.24 12.31 -5.17
CA GLY A 124 -1.54 13.29 -4.34
C GLY A 124 -0.53 12.69 -3.35
N ILE A 125 -0.35 11.37 -3.32
CA ILE A 125 0.64 10.70 -2.49
C ILE A 125 2.02 10.78 -3.15
N GLN A 126 2.95 11.43 -2.45
CA GLN A 126 4.36 11.52 -2.84
C GLN A 126 5.19 10.43 -2.17
N GLY A 127 6.27 10.04 -2.82
CA GLY A 127 7.24 9.11 -2.28
C GLY A 127 8.64 9.34 -2.84
N TYR A 128 9.53 8.39 -2.57
CA TYR A 128 10.91 8.41 -3.05
C TYR A 128 11.29 7.06 -3.64
N THR A 129 12.10 7.10 -4.70
CA THR A 129 12.81 5.92 -5.21
C THR A 129 14.28 6.01 -4.84
N PHE A 130 14.90 4.86 -4.60
CA PHE A 130 16.33 4.74 -4.35
C PHE A 130 16.80 3.30 -4.61
N THR A 131 18.12 3.12 -4.72
CA THR A 131 18.74 1.81 -4.83
C THR A 131 19.55 1.48 -3.59
N ARG A 132 19.60 0.21 -3.20
CA ARG A 132 20.44 -0.28 -2.09
C ARG A 132 21.09 -1.61 -2.44
N GLY A 133 22.38 -1.73 -2.16
CA GLY A 133 23.17 -2.92 -2.47
C GLY A 133 24.23 -2.61 -3.51
N GLN A 134 24.90 -3.64 -4.01
CA GLN A 134 25.96 -3.53 -5.01
C GLN A 134 25.89 -4.72 -5.98
N GLY A 135 26.27 -4.48 -7.24
CA GLY A 135 26.35 -5.50 -8.27
C GLY A 135 25.01 -6.20 -8.53
N ARG A 136 25.02 -7.53 -8.57
CA ARG A 136 23.81 -8.36 -8.81
C ARG A 136 22.82 -8.38 -7.64
N SER A 137 23.21 -7.83 -6.49
CA SER A 137 22.39 -7.75 -5.28
C SER A 137 21.85 -6.34 -5.04
N THR A 138 21.87 -5.47 -6.07
CA THR A 138 21.23 -4.16 -6.01
C THR A 138 19.71 -4.32 -6.04
N ASN A 139 19.06 -3.77 -5.01
CA ASN A 139 17.62 -3.66 -4.94
C ASN A 139 17.18 -2.26 -5.38
N ARG A 140 16.11 -2.16 -6.16
CA ARG A 140 15.34 -0.92 -6.30
C ARG A 140 14.26 -0.88 -5.25
N LEU A 141 14.05 0.29 -4.69
CA LEU A 141 13.07 0.51 -3.64
C LEU A 141 12.22 1.74 -3.94
N ILE A 142 10.97 1.67 -3.49
CA ILE A 142 10.05 2.81 -3.42
C ILE A 142 9.55 2.90 -1.98
N THR A 143 9.55 4.10 -1.42
CA THR A 143 9.01 4.36 -0.07
C THR A 143 8.10 5.56 -0.05
N TRP A 144 7.04 5.48 0.75
CA TRP A 144 6.12 6.59 1.00
C TRP A 144 5.47 6.43 2.38
N GLU A 145 4.76 7.48 2.78
CA GLU A 145 3.97 7.49 4.01
C GLU A 145 2.51 7.78 3.66
N GLN A 146 1.60 7.04 4.29
CA GLN A 146 0.15 7.18 4.11
C GLN A 146 -0.55 6.63 5.35
N ASP A 147 -1.56 7.34 5.85
CA ASP A 147 -2.41 6.89 6.97
C ASP A 147 -1.61 6.49 8.25
N GLY A 148 -0.50 7.20 8.55
CA GLY A 148 0.35 6.90 9.71
C GLY A 148 1.26 5.68 9.54
N VAL A 149 1.34 5.12 8.33
CA VAL A 149 2.17 3.96 7.98
C VAL A 149 3.23 4.36 6.97
N ARG A 150 4.47 3.90 7.20
CA ARG A 150 5.53 3.93 6.20
C ARG A 150 5.56 2.63 5.42
N TYR A 151 5.40 2.75 4.12
CA TYR A 151 5.51 1.65 3.17
C TYR A 151 6.88 1.66 2.52
N VAL A 152 7.43 0.47 2.31
CA VAL A 152 8.64 0.26 1.52
C VAL A 152 8.43 -0.96 0.64
N ILE A 153 8.39 -0.79 -0.68
CA ILE A 153 8.46 -1.92 -1.61
C ILE A 153 9.86 -1.97 -2.19
N GLY A 154 10.36 -3.17 -2.45
CA GLY A 154 11.62 -3.31 -3.17
C GLY A 154 11.80 -4.68 -3.77
N ALA A 155 12.66 -4.75 -4.77
CA ALA A 155 12.99 -5.97 -5.46
C ALA A 155 14.39 -5.87 -6.08
N ILE A 156 14.96 -7.02 -6.41
CA ILE A 156 16.23 -7.11 -7.14
C ILE A 156 16.05 -6.39 -8.48
N GLU A 157 16.93 -5.43 -8.76
CA GLU A 157 16.87 -4.57 -9.94
C GLU A 157 16.86 -5.35 -11.26
N ALA A 158 17.58 -6.48 -11.31
CA ALA A 158 17.63 -7.34 -12.48
C ALA A 158 16.32 -8.11 -12.75
N VAL A 159 15.39 -8.14 -11.79
CA VAL A 159 14.15 -8.92 -11.87
C VAL A 159 12.93 -8.04 -12.07
N VAL A 160 12.85 -6.89 -11.39
CA VAL A 160 11.68 -6.01 -11.43
C VAL A 160 12.10 -4.60 -11.82
N SER A 161 11.46 -4.06 -12.86
CA SER A 161 11.72 -2.70 -13.31
C SER A 161 11.20 -1.67 -12.30
N GLN A 162 11.76 -0.46 -12.32
CA GLN A 162 11.22 0.65 -11.50
C GLN A 162 9.78 0.99 -11.86
N ASN A 163 9.40 0.89 -13.13
CA ASN A 163 8.02 1.14 -13.57
C ASN A 163 7.06 0.11 -12.97
N ASP A 164 7.49 -1.15 -12.87
CA ASP A 164 6.69 -2.21 -12.27
C ASP A 164 6.56 -2.06 -10.75
N LEU A 165 7.63 -1.65 -10.06
CA LEU A 165 7.52 -1.23 -8.65
C LEU A 165 6.54 -0.04 -8.50
N LEU A 166 6.60 0.96 -9.39
CA LEU A 166 5.69 2.09 -9.33
C LEU A 166 4.23 1.68 -9.55
N LYS A 167 3.96 0.72 -10.45
CA LYS A 167 2.61 0.14 -10.61
C LYS A 167 2.14 -0.57 -9.34
N ILE A 168 3.01 -1.33 -8.67
CA ILE A 168 2.69 -1.95 -7.38
C ILE A 168 2.31 -0.87 -6.36
N ALA A 169 3.16 0.16 -6.17
CA ALA A 169 2.90 1.25 -5.23
C ALA A 169 1.58 1.97 -5.55
N ARG A 170 1.31 2.23 -6.84
CA ARG A 170 0.04 2.81 -7.32
C ARG A 170 -1.17 1.98 -6.93
N SER A 171 -1.09 0.66 -7.13
CA SER A 171 -2.18 -0.23 -6.75
C SER A 171 -2.45 -0.19 -5.25
N MET A 172 -1.40 -0.02 -4.42
CA MET A 172 -1.54 0.08 -2.97
C MET A 172 -2.18 1.39 -2.52
N VAL A 173 -1.79 2.54 -3.08
CA VAL A 173 -2.33 3.83 -2.62
C VAL A 173 -3.82 4.00 -2.94
N THR A 174 -4.32 3.28 -3.95
CA THR A 174 -5.75 3.24 -4.32
C THR A 174 -6.55 2.20 -3.54
N GLU A 175 -5.89 1.14 -3.06
CA GLU A 175 -6.57 -0.01 -2.46
C GLU A 175 -7.13 0.34 -1.08
N PRO A 176 -8.39 -0.01 -0.74
CA PRO A 176 -8.91 0.16 0.61
C PRO A 176 -8.00 -0.48 1.66
N PRO A 177 -7.84 0.14 2.84
CA PRO A 177 -7.01 -0.46 3.88
C PRO A 177 -7.70 -1.67 4.51
N ILE A 178 -6.89 -2.61 4.98
CA ILE A 178 -7.31 -3.69 5.87
C ILE A 178 -6.97 -3.32 7.32
N ALA A 179 -7.83 -3.76 8.25
CA ALA A 179 -7.68 -3.55 9.69
C ALA A 179 -7.31 -4.87 10.39
N PRO A 180 -6.60 -4.85 11.54
CA PRO A 180 -6.36 -6.05 12.34
C PRO A 180 -7.66 -6.70 12.81
N THR A 181 -7.65 -8.02 13.01
CA THR A 181 -8.79 -8.73 13.60
C THR A 181 -8.99 -8.23 15.04
N PRO A 182 -10.22 -7.89 15.47
CA PRO A 182 -10.50 -7.62 16.87
C PRO A 182 -10.06 -8.82 17.71
N GLN A 183 -9.11 -8.63 18.62
CA GLN A 183 -8.78 -9.67 19.60
C GLN A 183 -9.92 -9.73 20.61
N GLU A 184 -10.63 -10.87 20.67
CA GLU A 184 -11.56 -11.16 21.76
C GLU A 184 -10.77 -11.06 23.08
N LYS A 185 -11.24 -10.17 23.97
CA LYS A 185 -10.62 -9.93 25.28
C LYS A 185 -11.01 -10.98 26.28
#